data_AF-A0A537G7S5-F1
#
_entry.id   AF-A0A537G7S5-F1
#
_cell.length_a   1.000
_cell.length_b   1.000
_cell.length_c   1.000
_cell.angle_alpha   90.00
_cell.angle_beta   90.00
_cell.angle_gamma   90.00
#
_symmetry.space_group_name_H-M   'P 1'
#
loop_
_entity.id
_entity.type
_entity.pdbx_description
1 polymer ?
#
loop_
_entity_poly.entity_id
_entity_poly.type
_entity_poly.pdbx_seq_one_letter_code
_entity_poly.pdbx_strand_id
1 'polypeptide(L)'
;MADHSVPPQSFPLCDNVHTGRHGGPNLAAWRARTARSLSRSRTACWRSLVSLLTLVEGRLALEVGLVGREGMVGVALALGIGVSPVRALVQGSGTALRMNAARFRKELQRSAPLQRELYRYTHSLMAQITQTAACNRFHRVPARLARWLLMTRDRVRSGQFYLTHEFLAHMLGVRRVGVTEAASAL
;
A
#
# COMPACT_ATOMS: atom_id res chain seq x y z
N MET A 1 -29.55 -26.53 -12.84
CA MET A 1 -30.36 -26.02 -13.96
C MET A 1 -31.08 -24.80 -13.40
N ALA A 2 -30.77 -23.53 -13.67
CA ALA A 2 -30.07 -22.82 -14.76
C ALA A 2 -28.76 -22.16 -14.26
N ASP A 3 -27.61 -22.26 -14.96
CA ASP A 3 -27.11 -21.37 -16.02
C ASP A 3 -27.53 -19.88 -15.95
N HIS A 4 -26.62 -19.05 -15.45
CA HIS A 4 -26.49 -17.65 -15.85
C HIS A 4 -25.00 -17.30 -15.96
N SER A 5 -24.48 -17.65 -17.13
CA SER A 5 -23.27 -17.11 -17.73
C SER A 5 -23.26 -15.57 -17.69
N VAL A 6 -22.44 -14.98 -16.81
CA VAL A 6 -22.07 -13.55 -16.84
C VAL A 6 -20.73 -13.44 -17.56
N PRO A 7 -20.58 -12.57 -18.57
CA PRO A 7 -19.35 -12.50 -19.35
C PRO A 7 -18.18 -11.97 -18.50
N PRO A 8 -16.93 -12.41 -18.76
CA PRO A 8 -15.77 -11.89 -18.05
C PRO A 8 -15.52 -10.46 -18.53
N GLN A 9 -15.98 -9.47 -17.77
CA GLN A 9 -15.57 -8.09 -18.03
C GLN A 9 -14.09 -7.96 -17.64
N SER A 10 -13.29 -7.80 -18.69
CA SER A 10 -11.85 -7.58 -18.67
C SER A 10 -11.51 -6.29 -17.92
N PHE A 11 -11.05 -6.45 -16.68
CA PHE A 11 -10.21 -5.45 -16.04
C PHE A 11 -8.82 -5.52 -16.68
N PRO A 12 -8.20 -4.40 -17.10
CA PRO A 12 -6.75 -4.35 -17.25
C PRO A 12 -6.12 -4.37 -15.84
N LEU A 13 -6.13 -5.59 -15.28
CA LEU A 13 -5.53 -6.04 -14.03
C LEU A 13 -4.37 -6.98 -14.42
N CYS A 14 -3.42 -6.47 -15.21
CA CYS A 14 -2.26 -7.24 -15.68
C CYS A 14 -1.03 -6.88 -14.81
N ASP A 15 -0.42 -7.75 -14.00
CA ASP A 15 -0.43 -9.22 -14.02
C ASP A 15 -0.02 -9.79 -12.65
N ASN A 16 -0.96 -9.89 -11.71
CA ASN A 16 -0.67 -10.33 -10.34
C ASN A 16 0.61 -9.61 -9.81
N VAL A 17 1.23 -10.06 -8.74
CA VAL A 17 2.70 -10.26 -8.60
C VAL A 17 3.04 -11.75 -8.65
N HIS A 18 2.12 -12.63 -9.04
CA HIS A 18 2.36 -14.07 -9.07
C HIS A 18 2.89 -14.46 -10.44
N THR A 19 4.22 -14.54 -10.57
CA THR A 19 4.79 -15.53 -11.47
C THR A 19 4.85 -16.85 -10.71
N GLY A 20 3.83 -17.69 -10.86
CA GLY A 20 3.85 -19.04 -10.29
C GLY A 20 4.89 -19.91 -10.98
N ARG A 21 5.70 -20.62 -10.19
CA ARG A 21 5.77 -22.09 -10.22
C ARG A 21 6.31 -22.58 -8.86
N HIS A 22 5.74 -23.70 -8.43
CA HIS A 22 5.91 -24.41 -7.16
C HIS A 22 7.26 -24.26 -6.43
N GLY A 23 7.23 -23.96 -5.13
CA GLY A 23 8.37 -24.17 -4.22
C GLY A 23 8.33 -23.41 -2.88
N GLY A 24 7.83 -24.05 -1.81
CA GLY A 24 8.30 -23.89 -0.42
C GLY A 24 7.79 -22.70 0.44
N PRO A 25 7.75 -22.84 1.79
CA PRO A 25 7.04 -21.92 2.71
C PRO A 25 7.82 -20.65 3.12
N ASN A 26 8.65 -20.05 2.24
CA ASN A 26 9.57 -18.98 2.67
C ASN A 26 9.82 -17.87 1.62
N LEU A 27 8.77 -17.21 1.14
CA LEU A 27 8.85 -16.19 0.07
C LEU A 27 8.28 -14.83 0.47
N ALA A 28 9.10 -13.99 1.10
CA ALA A 28 8.97 -12.53 1.01
C ALA A 28 9.70 -12.04 -0.26
N ALA A 29 9.18 -12.40 -1.44
CA ALA A 29 9.80 -12.12 -2.73
C ALA A 29 8.96 -11.12 -3.54
N TRP A 30 9.33 -9.83 -3.46
CA TRP A 30 8.73 -8.77 -4.27
C TRP A 30 9.37 -8.73 -5.66
N ARG A 31 8.61 -9.04 -6.72
CA ARG A 31 8.97 -8.75 -8.12
C ARG A 31 8.38 -7.41 -8.54
N ALA A 32 9.16 -6.33 -8.43
CA ALA A 32 8.92 -5.11 -9.20
C ALA A 32 9.61 -5.28 -10.57
N ARG A 33 8.84 -5.27 -11.66
CA ARG A 33 9.40 -5.18 -13.02
C ARG A 33 10.00 -3.78 -13.16
N THR A 34 11.32 -3.69 -13.28
CA THR A 34 11.98 -2.49 -13.79
C THR A 34 11.52 -2.29 -15.23
N ALA A 35 10.92 -1.14 -15.51
CA ALA A 35 10.58 -0.73 -16.87
C ALA A 35 11.86 -0.74 -17.72
N ARG A 36 11.99 -1.75 -18.61
CA ARG A 36 12.93 -1.68 -19.72
C ARG A 36 12.24 -0.98 -20.88
N SER A 37 12.97 0.00 -21.43
CA SER A 37 12.74 0.64 -22.72
C SER A 37 11.51 1.53 -22.84
N LEU A 38 11.71 2.83 -22.61
CA LEU A 38 11.18 3.89 -23.49
C LEU A 38 12.13 5.09 -23.39
N SER A 39 12.62 5.51 -24.56
CA SER A 39 13.57 6.60 -24.73
C SER A 39 12.92 7.96 -24.42
N ARG A 40 13.76 8.87 -23.90
CA ARG A 40 13.57 10.32 -23.73
C ARG A 40 12.94 10.78 -22.39
N SER A 41 13.70 11.66 -21.73
CA SER A 41 13.46 12.37 -20.46
C SER A 41 13.51 11.53 -19.17
N ARG A 42 14.74 11.39 -18.63
CA ARG A 42 14.99 10.89 -17.27
C ARG A 42 14.63 11.96 -16.23
N THR A 43 13.46 11.86 -15.63
CA THR A 43 13.21 12.41 -14.29
C THR A 43 13.00 11.24 -13.35
N ALA A 44 13.93 11.04 -12.41
CA ALA A 44 13.82 9.96 -11.42
C ALA A 44 12.61 10.22 -10.50
N CYS A 45 11.50 9.51 -10.75
CA CYS A 45 10.29 9.66 -9.96
C CYS A 45 10.36 8.77 -8.70
N TRP A 46 10.86 9.32 -7.60
CA TRP A 46 10.84 8.69 -6.26
C TRP A 46 9.45 8.75 -5.59
N ARG A 47 8.36 8.86 -6.35
CA ARG A 47 7.02 9.26 -5.84
C ARG A 47 6.01 8.10 -5.79
N SER A 48 6.45 6.86 -5.64
CA SER A 48 5.50 5.75 -5.40
C SER A 48 5.05 5.74 -3.95
N LEU A 49 3.75 5.58 -3.76
CA LEU A 49 3.11 5.34 -2.46
C LEU A 49 2.74 3.86 -2.37
N VAL A 50 2.81 3.26 -1.18
CA VAL A 50 2.33 1.90 -0.96
C VAL A 50 1.23 1.90 0.09
N SER A 51 0.05 1.40 -0.28
CA SER A 51 -1.04 1.14 0.65
C SER A 51 -0.85 -0.20 1.34
N LEU A 52 -1.03 -0.19 2.65
CA LEU A 52 -1.15 -1.40 3.46
C LEU A 52 -2.62 -1.73 3.59
N LEU A 53 -3.02 -2.87 3.05
CA LEU A 53 -4.39 -3.32 2.95
C LEU A 53 -4.62 -4.49 3.89
N THR A 54 -5.67 -4.41 4.70
CA THR A 54 -6.21 -5.58 5.41
C THR A 54 -7.36 -6.19 4.60
N LEU A 55 -7.57 -7.49 4.76
CA LEU A 55 -8.70 -8.21 4.19
C LEU A 55 -9.87 -8.24 5.18
N VAL A 56 -11.02 -7.76 4.74
CA VAL A 56 -12.30 -7.85 5.44
C VAL A 56 -13.17 -8.84 4.65
N GLU A 57 -13.67 -9.88 5.33
CA GLU A 57 -14.57 -10.90 4.75
C GLU A 57 -14.01 -11.57 3.46
N GLY A 58 -12.68 -11.67 3.36
CA GLY A 58 -11.99 -12.36 2.26
C GLY A 58 -12.06 -11.68 0.88
N ARG A 59 -12.84 -10.58 0.73
CA ARG A 59 -13.03 -9.91 -0.58
C ARG A 59 -12.80 -8.40 -0.53
N LEU A 60 -13.08 -7.76 0.60
CA LEU A 60 -12.94 -6.31 0.75
C LEU A 60 -11.53 -5.99 1.25
N ALA A 61 -10.78 -5.19 0.49
CA ALA A 61 -9.49 -4.69 0.91
C ALA A 61 -9.66 -3.27 1.48
N LEU A 62 -9.38 -3.10 2.78
CA LEU A 62 -9.43 -1.79 3.44
C LEU A 62 -8.01 -1.28 3.68
N GLU A 63 -7.74 -0.02 3.36
CA GLU A 63 -6.47 0.59 3.69
C GLU A 63 -6.38 0.87 5.19
N VAL A 64 -5.31 0.37 5.80
CA VAL A 64 -5.01 0.58 7.23
C VAL A 64 -3.76 1.42 7.43
N GLY A 65 -2.92 1.57 6.41
CA GLY A 65 -1.70 2.36 6.47
C GLY A 65 -1.17 2.73 5.09
N LEU A 66 -0.23 3.67 5.09
CA LEU A 66 0.44 4.21 3.91
C LEU A 66 1.94 4.28 4.18
N VAL A 67 2.72 3.78 3.23
CA VAL A 67 4.18 3.81 3.25
C VAL A 67 4.65 4.66 2.07
N GLY A 68 5.32 5.77 2.36
CA GLY A 68 6.00 6.59 1.35
C GLY A 68 7.49 6.33 1.33
N ARG A 69 8.24 7.29 0.76
CA ARG A 69 9.71 7.24 0.65
C ARG A 69 10.44 7.21 1.99
N GLU A 70 9.76 7.59 3.06
CA GLU A 70 10.25 7.61 4.44
C GLU A 70 10.23 6.24 5.12
N GLY A 71 9.57 5.25 4.50
CA GLY A 71 9.23 4.00 5.16
C GLY A 71 9.70 2.74 4.45
N MET A 72 9.23 1.61 4.97
CA MET A 72 9.58 0.27 4.49
C MET A 72 8.37 -0.65 4.56
N VAL A 73 8.14 -1.42 3.49
CA VAL A 73 7.20 -2.54 3.50
C VAL A 73 7.87 -3.75 4.16
N GLY A 74 7.15 -4.44 5.06
CA GLY A 74 7.69 -5.61 5.77
C GLY A 74 8.32 -5.28 7.11
N VAL A 75 7.86 -4.23 7.79
CA VAL A 75 8.30 -3.83 9.14
C VAL A 75 8.28 -4.97 10.16
N ALA A 76 7.40 -5.96 9.99
CA ALA A 76 7.33 -7.18 10.79
C ALA A 76 8.69 -7.91 10.88
N LEU A 77 9.50 -7.86 9.81
CA LEU A 77 10.84 -8.46 9.80
C LEU A 77 11.79 -7.79 10.79
N ALA A 78 11.63 -6.49 11.06
CA ALA A 78 12.41 -5.77 12.06
C ALA A 78 12.04 -6.17 13.49
N LEU A 79 10.85 -6.75 13.67
CA LEU A 79 10.34 -7.30 14.94
C LEU A 79 10.60 -8.81 15.05
N GLY A 80 11.35 -9.42 14.12
CA GLY A 80 11.60 -10.86 14.11
C GLY A 80 10.41 -11.70 13.62
N ILE A 81 9.37 -11.08 13.06
CA ILE A 81 8.14 -11.75 12.60
C ILE A 81 8.24 -11.98 11.08
N GLY A 82 8.04 -13.23 10.66
CA GLY A 82 8.11 -13.64 9.25
C GLY A 82 6.81 -13.45 8.44
N VAL A 83 5.71 -13.14 9.10
CA VAL A 83 4.37 -13.03 8.49
C VAL A 83 3.87 -11.60 8.58
N SER A 84 3.36 -11.07 7.46
CA SER A 84 2.71 -9.75 7.43
C SER A 84 1.20 -9.91 7.55
N PRO A 85 0.52 -9.18 8.46
CA PRO A 85 -0.95 -9.19 8.55
C PRO A 85 -1.62 -8.38 7.44
N VAL A 86 -0.84 -7.60 6.67
CA VAL A 86 -1.33 -6.71 5.61
C VAL A 86 -0.73 -7.08 4.26
N ARG A 87 -1.51 -6.84 3.20
CA ARG A 87 -1.04 -6.84 1.81
C ARG A 87 -0.54 -5.45 1.44
N ALA A 88 0.40 -5.35 0.51
CA ALA A 88 0.87 -4.06 0.02
C ALA A 88 0.46 -3.84 -1.44
N LEU A 89 -0.10 -2.67 -1.73
CA LEU A 89 -0.50 -2.24 -3.07
C LEU A 89 0.31 -1.00 -3.44
N VAL A 90 1.10 -1.07 -4.51
CA VAL A 90 1.84 0.08 -5.02
C VAL A 90 0.87 0.99 -5.79
N GLN A 91 0.84 2.27 -5.42
CA GLN A 91 0.09 3.30 -6.11
C GLN A 91 1.04 4.17 -6.93
N GLY A 92 0.76 4.25 -8.23
CA GLY A 92 1.56 5.03 -9.19
C GLY A 92 2.86 4.35 -9.58
N SER A 93 3.64 5.04 -10.42
CA SER A 93 4.98 4.61 -10.82
C SER A 93 6.03 5.14 -9.85
N GLY A 94 7.04 4.32 -9.56
CA GLY A 94 8.18 4.75 -8.79
C GLY A 94 9.20 3.64 -8.58
N THR A 95 10.26 3.99 -7.86
CA THR A 95 11.38 3.09 -7.58
C THR A 95 11.42 2.78 -6.08
N ALA A 96 11.71 1.51 -5.76
CA ALA A 96 11.95 1.07 -4.40
C ALA A 96 13.28 0.32 -4.31
N LEU A 97 13.95 0.44 -3.16
CA LEU A 97 15.10 -0.40 -2.84
C LEU A 97 14.61 -1.75 -2.31
N ARG A 98 15.30 -2.83 -2.69
CA ARG A 98 14.97 -4.20 -2.27
C ARG A 98 16.18 -4.88 -1.67
N MET A 99 15.97 -5.54 -0.52
CA MET A 99 16.97 -6.37 0.15
C MET A 99 16.39 -7.75 0.47
N ASN A 100 17.22 -8.79 0.45
CA ASN A 100 16.81 -10.12 0.93
C ASN A 100 16.51 -10.06 2.43
N ALA A 101 15.42 -10.71 2.88
CA ALA A 101 14.97 -10.65 4.27
C ALA A 101 15.98 -11.21 5.28
N ALA A 102 16.71 -12.28 4.94
CA ALA A 102 17.74 -12.85 5.82
C ALA A 102 18.96 -11.90 5.92
N ARG A 103 19.36 -11.30 4.79
CA ARG A 103 20.42 -10.28 4.79
C ARG A 103 20.01 -9.07 5.60
N PHE A 104 18.79 -8.57 5.42
CA PHE A 104 18.25 -7.46 6.18
C PHE A 104 18.27 -7.71 7.69
N ARG A 105 17.81 -8.88 8.14
CA ARG A 105 17.86 -9.27 9.56
C ARG A 105 19.28 -9.28 10.10
N LYS A 106 20.23 -9.81 9.33
CA LYS A 106 21.65 -9.82 9.72
C LYS A 106 22.24 -8.41 9.85
N GLU A 107 21.97 -7.53 8.89
CA GLU A 107 22.44 -6.13 8.96
C GLU A 107 21.76 -5.37 10.09
N LEU A 108 20.47 -5.62 10.31
CA LEU A 108 19.72 -5.03 11.41
C LEU A 108 20.34 -5.40 12.76
N GLN A 109 20.63 -6.69 12.99
CA GLN A 109 21.29 -7.16 14.22
C GLN A 109 22.66 -6.52 14.47
N ARG A 110 23.36 -6.12 13.40
CA ARG A 110 24.72 -5.57 13.48
C ARG A 110 24.77 -4.05 13.63
N SER A 111 23.68 -3.35 13.34
CA SER A 111 23.67 -1.88 13.28
C SER A 111 22.66 -1.28 14.25
N ALA A 112 23.15 -0.86 15.42
CA ALA A 112 22.32 -0.17 16.42
C ALA A 112 21.64 1.11 15.88
N PRO A 113 22.29 1.94 15.03
CA PRO A 113 21.60 3.08 14.41
C PRO A 113 20.42 2.65 13.53
N LEU A 114 20.59 1.60 12.72
CA LEU A 114 19.52 1.08 11.87
C LEU A 114 18.35 0.53 12.69
N GLN A 115 18.63 -0.17 13.80
CA GLN A 115 17.61 -0.63 14.74
C GLN A 115 16.78 0.53 15.29
N ARG A 116 17.45 1.59 15.79
CA ARG A 116 16.75 2.76 16.34
C ARG A 116 15.83 3.42 15.33
N GLU A 117 16.29 3.61 14.10
CA GLU A 117 15.47 4.23 13.05
C GLU A 117 14.29 3.35 12.65
N LEU A 118 14.47 2.03 12.55
CA LEU A 118 13.34 1.13 12.27
C LEU A 118 12.35 1.06 13.42
N TYR A 119 12.79 1.13 14.68
CA TYR A 119 11.86 1.15 15.82
C TYR A 119 11.06 2.45 15.87
N ARG A 120 11.69 3.60 15.60
CA ARG A 120 10.99 4.88 15.44
C ARG A 120 9.98 4.82 14.29
N TYR A 121 10.38 4.29 13.15
CA TYR A 121 9.47 4.09 12.02
C TYR A 121 8.31 3.16 12.37
N THR A 122 8.58 2.06 13.07
CA THR A 122 7.55 1.11 13.52
C THR A 122 6.54 1.81 14.43
N HIS A 123 7.00 2.59 15.41
CA HIS A 123 6.13 3.35 16.29
C HIS A 123 5.28 4.37 15.51
N SER A 124 5.87 5.10 14.57
CA SER A 124 5.13 6.05 13.71
C SER A 124 4.07 5.34 12.85
N LEU A 125 4.38 4.16 12.31
CA LEU A 125 3.43 3.36 11.54
C LEU A 125 2.29 2.82 12.44
N MET A 126 2.59 2.39 13.66
CA MET A 126 1.57 1.99 14.63
C MET A 126 0.66 3.17 14.98
N ALA A 127 1.21 4.35 15.28
CA ALA A 127 0.42 5.55 15.55
C ALA A 127 -0.49 5.91 14.37
N GLN A 128 0.01 5.79 13.13
CA GLN A 128 -0.78 5.97 11.93
C GLN A 128 -1.95 4.98 11.87
N ILE A 129 -1.70 3.68 12.05
CA ILE A 129 -2.72 2.63 12.00
C ILE A 129 -3.78 2.85 13.08
N THR A 130 -3.36 3.14 14.31
CA THR A 130 -4.25 3.46 15.44
C THR A 130 -5.16 4.64 15.10
N GLN A 131 -4.60 5.73 14.57
CA GLN A 131 -5.39 6.89 14.19
C GLN A 131 -6.36 6.59 13.04
N THR A 132 -5.94 5.78 12.06
CA THR A 132 -6.82 5.33 10.97
C THR A 132 -7.99 4.51 11.51
N ALA A 133 -7.75 3.60 12.46
CA ALA A 133 -8.80 2.83 13.11
C ALA A 133 -9.80 3.74 13.87
N ALA A 134 -9.29 4.70 14.65
CA ALA A 134 -10.13 5.67 15.35
C ALA A 134 -10.98 6.51 14.38
N CYS A 135 -10.36 7.05 13.32
CA CYS A 135 -11.08 7.83 12.31
C CYS A 135 -12.15 7.00 11.59
N ASN A 136 -11.91 5.71 11.33
CA ASN A 136 -12.91 4.84 10.72
C ASN A 136 -14.15 4.64 11.60
N ARG A 137 -14.00 4.67 12.93
CA ARG A 137 -15.11 4.53 13.88
C ARG A 137 -15.84 5.86 14.12
N PHE A 138 -15.11 6.95 14.29
CA PHE A 138 -15.66 8.19 14.87
C PHE A 138 -15.89 9.31 13.86
N HIS A 139 -15.34 9.23 12.64
CA HIS A 139 -15.48 10.29 11.65
C HIS A 139 -16.33 9.90 10.44
N ARG A 140 -17.07 10.87 9.91
CA ARG A 140 -17.81 10.74 8.65
C ARG A 140 -16.85 10.69 7.46
N VAL A 141 -17.36 10.24 6.31
CA VAL A 141 -16.58 10.05 5.07
C VAL A 141 -15.78 11.30 4.64
N PRO A 142 -16.30 12.54 4.68
CA PRO A 142 -15.53 13.72 4.26
C PRO A 142 -14.23 13.92 5.04
N ALA A 143 -14.26 13.79 6.37
CA ALA A 143 -13.07 13.95 7.21
C ALA A 143 -12.04 12.82 6.98
N ARG A 144 -12.53 11.59 6.75
CA ARG A 144 -11.67 10.44 6.41
C ARG A 144 -11.00 10.61 5.05
N LEU A 145 -11.76 11.09 4.05
CA LEU A 145 -11.26 11.40 2.72
C LEU A 145 -10.22 12.53 2.76
N ALA A 146 -10.50 13.64 3.48
CA ALA A 146 -9.57 14.75 3.64
C ALA A 146 -8.24 14.28 4.27
N ARG A 147 -8.31 13.50 5.36
CA ARG A 147 -7.13 12.89 5.98
C ARG A 147 -6.35 12.04 4.97
N TRP A 148 -7.02 11.18 4.22
CA TRP A 148 -6.36 10.32 3.23
C TRP A 148 -5.66 11.14 2.15
N LEU A 149 -6.32 12.17 1.61
CA LEU A 149 -5.75 13.05 0.58
C LEU A 149 -4.52 13.82 1.09
N LEU A 150 -4.59 14.38 2.31
CA LEU A 150 -3.46 15.07 2.94
C LEU A 150 -2.28 14.11 3.17
N MET A 151 -2.55 12.91 3.67
CA MET A 151 -1.52 11.89 3.90
C MET A 151 -0.86 11.39 2.62
N THR A 152 -1.62 11.31 1.52
CA THR A 152 -1.12 10.98 0.18
C THR A 152 -0.29 12.14 -0.38
N ARG A 153 -0.75 13.38 -0.20
CA ARG A 153 -0.01 14.60 -0.58
C ARG A 153 1.36 14.69 0.05
N ASP A 154 1.45 14.45 1.35
CA ASP A 154 2.71 14.56 2.10
C ASP A 154 3.76 13.57 1.58
N ARG A 155 3.33 12.37 1.17
CA ARG A 155 4.22 11.29 0.71
C ARG A 155 4.60 11.38 -0.75
N VAL A 156 3.64 11.71 -1.61
CA VAL A 156 3.86 11.87 -3.07
C VAL A 156 4.49 13.22 -3.39
N ARG A 157 4.44 14.17 -2.44
CA ARG A 157 4.89 15.58 -2.58
C ARG A 157 4.31 16.22 -3.84
N SER A 158 3.02 16.01 -4.08
CA SER A 158 2.26 16.52 -5.22
C SER A 158 0.97 17.12 -4.71
N GLY A 159 0.52 18.24 -5.27
CA GLY A 159 -0.83 18.78 -5.03
C GLY A 159 -1.89 18.19 -5.96
N GLN A 160 -1.49 17.38 -6.94
CA GLN A 160 -2.36 16.81 -7.96
C GLN A 160 -2.29 15.28 -7.92
N PHE A 161 -3.46 14.63 -7.93
CA PHE A 161 -3.63 13.18 -7.93
C PHE A 161 -4.66 12.79 -8.99
N TYR A 162 -4.38 11.71 -9.70
CA TYR A 162 -5.33 11.08 -10.62
C TYR A 162 -5.89 9.84 -9.93
N LEU A 163 -7.07 9.96 -9.34
CA LEU A 163 -7.72 8.90 -8.57
C LEU A 163 -9.18 8.80 -8.97
N THR A 164 -9.68 7.57 -9.10
CA THR A 164 -11.12 7.34 -9.34
C THR A 164 -11.87 7.30 -8.01
N HIS A 165 -13.15 7.70 -8.04
CA HIS A 165 -14.00 7.57 -6.85
C HIS A 165 -14.16 6.11 -6.41
N GLU A 166 -14.11 5.17 -7.36
CA GLU A 166 -14.14 3.74 -7.08
C GLU A 166 -12.89 3.28 -6.33
N PHE A 167 -11.71 3.77 -6.73
CA PHE A 167 -10.47 3.49 -6.03
C PHE A 167 -10.51 4.00 -4.58
N LEU A 168 -10.93 5.26 -4.39
CA LEU A 168 -11.09 5.86 -3.07
C LEU A 168 -12.14 5.12 -2.23
N ALA A 169 -13.22 4.64 -2.85
CA ALA A 169 -14.25 3.87 -2.17
C ALA A 169 -13.68 2.55 -1.61
N HIS A 170 -12.84 1.87 -2.38
CA HIS A 170 -12.10 0.71 -1.92
C HIS A 170 -11.15 1.06 -0.78
N MET A 171 -10.29 2.07 -0.95
CA MET A 171 -9.31 2.43 0.09
C MET A 171 -9.97 2.86 1.41
N LEU A 172 -11.11 3.55 1.34
CA LEU A 172 -11.87 4.03 2.50
C LEU A 172 -12.92 3.02 3.00
N GLY A 173 -13.15 1.90 2.32
CA GLY A 173 -14.18 0.92 2.71
C GLY A 173 -15.59 1.53 2.75
N VAL A 174 -15.95 2.34 1.76
CA VAL A 174 -17.28 2.97 1.63
C VAL A 174 -17.86 2.73 0.23
N ARG A 175 -19.12 3.09 0.01
CA ARG A 175 -19.72 3.07 -1.32
C ARG A 175 -19.19 4.24 -2.16
N ARG A 176 -19.06 4.05 -3.48
CA ARG A 176 -18.65 5.10 -4.44
C ARG A 176 -19.46 6.40 -4.29
N VAL A 177 -20.77 6.29 -4.05
CA VAL A 177 -21.65 7.46 -3.84
C VAL A 177 -21.19 8.29 -2.63
N GLY A 178 -20.81 7.63 -1.52
CA GLY A 178 -20.30 8.33 -0.34
C GLY A 178 -18.97 9.05 -0.59
N VAL A 179 -18.15 8.57 -1.53
CA VAL A 179 -16.95 9.30 -1.98
C VAL A 179 -17.35 10.51 -2.82
N THR A 180 -18.32 10.37 -3.73
CA THR A 180 -18.80 11.49 -4.55
C THR A 180 -19.35 12.61 -3.68
N GLU A 181 -20.23 12.30 -2.73
CA GLU A 181 -20.78 13.26 -1.78
C GLU A 181 -19.69 13.91 -0.94
N ALA A 182 -18.74 13.12 -0.44
CA ALA A 182 -17.63 13.63 0.34
C ALA A 182 -16.71 14.56 -0.47
N ALA A 183 -16.40 14.22 -1.72
CA ALA A 183 -15.57 15.04 -2.59
C ALA A 183 -16.23 16.37 -2.95
N SER A 184 -17.56 16.40 -3.08
CA SER A 184 -18.32 17.65 -3.31
C SER A 184 -18.39 18.55 -2.07
N ALA A 185 -18.09 18.02 -0.88
CA ALA A 185 -18.12 18.76 0.38
C ALA A 185 -16.73 19.26 0.84
N LEU A 186 -15.67 18.99 0.07
CA LEU A 186 -14.29 19.43 0.31
C LEU A 186 -13.90 20.55 -0.67
#